data_AF-A0A8J7YEV8-F1
#
_entry.id   AF-A0A8J7YEV8-F1
#
_cell.length_a   1.000
_cell.length_b   1.000
_cell.length_c   1.000
_cell.angle_alpha   90.00
_cell.angle_beta   90.00
_cell.angle_gamma   90.00
#
_symmetry.space_group_name_H-M   'P 1'
#
loop_
_entity.id
_entity.type
_entity.pdbx_description
1 polymer ?
#
loop_
_entity_poly.entity_id
_entity_poly.type
_entity_poly.pdbx_seq_one_letter_code
_entity_poly.pdbx_strand_id
1 'polypeptide(L)'
;MTETDGEGISDLPPSAKLVYKVLEYDGPLTQKGIVEESMLSARTVRYALERLDEVGVVEEDVYFADARQNLYELNEPPAEQADPAISD
;
A
#
# COMPACT_ATOMS: atom_id res chain seq x y z
N MET A 1 -22.43 2.73 8.31
CA MET A 1 -22.52 3.86 7.36
C MET A 1 -21.10 4.23 7.00
N THR A 2 -20.64 3.76 5.85
CA THR A 2 -19.59 4.39 5.03
C THR A 2 -19.84 3.87 3.62
N GLU A 3 -20.89 4.41 3.02
CA GLU A 3 -21.03 4.42 1.57
C GLU A 3 -19.95 5.38 1.08
N THR A 4 -18.77 4.84 0.76
CA THR A 4 -17.73 5.59 0.06
C THR A 4 -18.05 5.49 -1.42
N ASP A 5 -18.91 6.38 -1.91
CA ASP A 5 -18.85 6.82 -3.31
C ASP A 5 -17.52 7.59 -3.47
N GLY A 6 -16.41 6.87 -3.51
CA GLY A 6 -15.06 7.42 -3.47
C GLY A 6 -14.11 6.53 -4.27
N GLU A 7 -13.22 7.18 -5.01
CA GLU A 7 -12.26 6.61 -5.94
C GLU A 7 -11.60 5.33 -5.37
N GLY A 8 -11.82 4.19 -6.01
CA GLY A 8 -11.21 2.92 -5.58
C GLY A 8 -9.78 2.79 -6.10
N ILE A 9 -9.07 1.74 -5.67
CA ILE A 9 -7.71 1.44 -6.20
C ILE A 9 -7.68 1.38 -7.74
N SER A 10 -8.79 0.99 -8.37
CA SER A 10 -8.98 0.92 -9.83
C SER A 10 -8.79 2.26 -10.52
N ASP A 11 -9.26 3.32 -9.88
CA ASP A 11 -9.36 4.67 -10.43
C ASP A 11 -8.10 5.49 -10.17
N LEU A 12 -7.23 5.01 -9.27
CA LEU A 12 -5.96 5.64 -8.95
C LEU A 12 -4.99 5.71 -10.16
N PRO A 13 -4.09 6.71 -10.17
CA PRO A 13 -3.08 6.83 -11.22
C PRO A 13 -2.14 5.61 -11.27
N PRO A 14 -1.51 5.33 -12.43
CA PRO A 14 -0.66 4.16 -12.60
C PRO A 14 0.48 4.05 -11.58
N SER A 15 1.05 5.18 -11.17
CA SER A 15 2.10 5.21 -10.15
C SER A 15 1.62 4.73 -8.78
N ALA A 16 0.38 5.09 -8.39
CA ALA A 16 -0.20 4.66 -7.12
C ALA A 16 -0.52 3.16 -7.14
N LYS A 17 -1.11 2.66 -8.23
CA LYS A 17 -1.35 1.22 -8.42
C LYS A 17 -0.04 0.40 -8.39
N LEU A 18 1.03 0.93 -8.98
CA LEU A 18 2.34 0.28 -8.92
C LEU A 18 2.87 0.21 -7.48
N VAL A 19 2.84 1.31 -6.73
CA VAL A 19 3.28 1.34 -5.33
C VAL A 19 2.45 0.39 -4.47
N TYR A 20 1.13 0.35 -4.66
CA TYR A 20 0.26 -0.63 -4.00
C TYR A 20 0.73 -2.06 -4.26
N LYS A 21 1.04 -2.40 -5.52
CA LYS A 21 1.54 -3.74 -5.86
C LYS A 21 2.90 -4.04 -5.23
N VAL A 22 3.82 -3.08 -5.19
CA VAL A 22 5.10 -3.25 -4.49
C VAL A 22 4.87 -3.61 -3.02
N LEU A 23 4.01 -2.87 -2.32
CA LEU A 23 3.66 -3.18 -0.93
C LEU A 23 2.91 -4.52 -0.78
N GLU A 24 2.09 -4.91 -1.76
CA GLU A 24 1.39 -6.21 -1.78
C GLU A 24 2.38 -7.39 -1.89
N TYR A 25 3.44 -7.26 -2.68
CA TYR A 25 4.41 -8.33 -2.92
C TYR A 25 5.52 -8.37 -1.87
N ASP A 26 6.07 -7.21 -1.50
CA ASP A 26 7.25 -7.11 -0.63
C ASP A 26 6.87 -6.89 0.85
N GLY A 27 5.59 -6.59 1.12
CA GLY A 27 5.08 -6.27 2.44
C GLY A 27 5.40 -4.83 2.87
N PRO A 28 5.42 -4.57 4.19
CA PRO A 28 5.69 -3.24 4.73
C PRO A 28 7.08 -2.73 4.33
N LEU A 29 7.14 -1.55 3.72
CA LEU A 29 8.39 -0.94 3.27
C LEU A 29 8.49 0.52 3.70
N THR A 30 9.72 0.98 3.91
CA THR A 30 9.96 2.42 4.07
C THR A 30 9.78 3.14 2.73
N GLN A 31 9.52 4.45 2.75
CA GLN A 31 9.47 5.25 1.52
C GLN A 31 10.71 5.07 0.64
N LYS A 32 11.89 4.92 1.26
CA LYS A 32 13.12 4.65 0.54
C LYS A 32 13.09 3.28 -0.14
N GLY A 33 12.66 2.23 0.56
CA GLY A 33 12.51 0.89 -0.01
C GLY A 33 11.55 0.88 -1.20
N ILE A 34 10.41 1.56 -1.08
CA ILE A 34 9.44 1.68 -2.18
C ILE A 34 10.05 2.37 -3.40
N VAL A 35 10.89 3.40 -3.20
CA VAL A 35 11.62 4.05 -4.30
C VAL A 35 12.56 3.08 -5.00
N GLU A 36 13.30 2.27 -4.24
CA GLU A 36 14.24 1.29 -4.77
C GLU A 36 13.52 0.18 -5.56
N GLU A 37 12.44 -0.38 -5.02
CA GLU A 37 11.70 -1.49 -5.66
C GLU A 37 10.82 -1.03 -6.84
N SER A 38 10.13 0.11 -6.72
CA SER A 38 9.25 0.59 -7.79
C SER A 38 9.99 1.24 -8.96
N MET A 39 11.27 1.58 -8.79
CA MET A 39 12.08 2.37 -9.73
C MET A 39 11.46 3.74 -10.09
N LEU A 40 10.55 4.25 -9.26
CA LEU A 40 9.96 5.57 -9.39
C LEU A 40 10.81 6.62 -8.69
N SER A 41 10.63 7.90 -9.07
CA SER A 41 11.25 8.99 -8.32
C SER A 41 10.66 9.09 -6.90
N ALA A 42 11.44 9.55 -5.93
CA ALA A 42 10.95 9.80 -4.57
C ALA A 42 9.74 10.75 -4.52
N ARG A 43 9.66 11.73 -5.43
CA ARG A 43 8.48 12.61 -5.55
C ARG A 43 7.25 11.83 -6.00
N THR A 44 7.40 10.93 -6.96
CA THR A 44 6.30 10.10 -7.48
C THR A 44 5.84 9.11 -6.42
N VAL A 45 6.76 8.51 -5.66
CA VAL A 45 6.40 7.61 -4.55
C VAL A 45 5.63 8.36 -3.47
N ARG A 46 6.06 9.57 -3.08
CA ARG A 46 5.32 10.43 -2.14
C ARG A 46 3.89 10.70 -2.60
N TYR A 47 3.76 11.13 -3.86
CA TYR A 47 2.45 11.35 -4.46
C TYR A 47 1.59 10.07 -4.50
N ALA A 48 2.19 8.93 -4.83
CA ALA A 48 1.49 7.65 -4.84
C ALA A 48 1.01 7.24 -3.45
N LEU A 49 1.85 7.37 -2.41
CA LEU A 49 1.49 7.07 -1.03
C LEU A 49 0.38 7.99 -0.52
N GLU A 50 0.45 9.29 -0.80
CA GLU A 50 -0.62 10.25 -0.50
C GLU A 50 -1.96 9.81 -1.11
N ARG A 51 -1.96 9.38 -2.37
CA ARG A 51 -3.17 8.86 -3.03
C ARG A 51 -3.71 7.56 -2.46
N LEU A 52 -2.83 6.69 -1.95
CA LEU A 52 -3.23 5.43 -1.33
C LEU A 52 -3.78 5.65 0.09
N ASP A 53 -3.19 6.59 0.84
CA ASP A 53 -3.67 7.02 2.15
C ASP A 53 -5.05 7.71 2.04
N GLU A 54 -5.24 8.59 1.04
CA GLU A 54 -6.52 9.27 0.77
C GLU A 54 -7.68 8.29 0.56
N VAL A 55 -7.43 7.12 -0.05
CA VAL A 55 -8.45 6.06 -0.26
C VAL A 55 -8.46 5.02 0.86
N GLY A 56 -7.60 5.17 1.87
CA GLY A 56 -7.57 4.33 3.07
C GLY A 56 -7.10 2.91 2.85
N VAL A 57 -6.20 2.67 1.87
CA VAL A 57 -5.65 1.33 1.59
C VAL A 57 -4.21 1.14 2.08
N VAL A 58 -3.58 2.20 2.60
CA VAL A 58 -2.25 2.19 3.20
C VAL A 58 -2.32 2.87 4.56
N GLU A 59 -1.55 2.37 5.51
CA GLU A 59 -1.27 3.01 6.80
C GLU A 59 0.23 3.37 6.90
N GLU A 60 0.53 4.43 7.65
CA GLU A 60 1.88 4.94 7.90
C GLU A 60 2.21 4.85 9.39
N ASP A 61 3.28 4.14 9.72
CA ASP A 61 3.76 3.95 11.09
C ASP A 61 5.23 4.33 11.27
N VAL A 62 5.65 4.60 12.50
CA VAL A 62 7.06 4.91 12.81
C VAL A 62 7.91 3.65 12.62
N TYR A 63 8.98 3.75 11.83
CA TYR A 63 9.89 2.63 11.65
C TYR A 63 10.81 2.45 12.86
N PHE A 64 10.61 1.37 13.63
CA PHE A 64 11.34 1.17 14.89
C PHE A 64 12.86 1.13 14.76
N ALA A 65 13.41 0.62 13.64
CA ALA A 65 14.86 0.56 13.44
C ALA A 65 15.49 1.93 13.13
N ASP A 66 14.72 2.88 12.60
CA ASP A 66 15.11 4.28 12.42
C ASP A 66 13.85 5.17 12.50
N ALA A 67 13.60 5.74 13.68
CA ALA A 67 12.40 6.53 13.95
C ALA A 67 12.28 7.83 13.13
N ARG A 68 13.29 8.16 12.31
CA ARG A 68 13.21 9.27 11.34
C ARG A 68 12.53 8.83 10.03
N GLN A 69 12.31 7.55 9.87
CA GLN A 69 11.63 6.95 8.74
C GLN A 69 10.27 6.44 9.18
N ASN A 70 9.36 6.39 8.21
CA ASN A 70 8.08 5.75 8.36
C ASN A 70 8.06 4.45 7.54
N LEU A 71 7.31 3.49 8.04
CA LEU A 71 6.99 2.22 7.41
C LEU A 71 5.57 2.35 6.85
N TYR A 72 5.39 1.97 5.60
CA TYR A 72 4.08 1.96 4.94
C TYR A 72 3.65 0.53 4.73
N GLU A 73 2.43 0.21 5.12
CA GLU A 73 1.84 -1.11 4.97
C GLU A 73 0.44 -1.02 4.35
N LEU A 74 0.04 -2.08 3.64
CA LEU A 74 -1.33 -2.15 3.15
C LEU A 74 -2.27 -2.45 4.30
N ASN A 75 -3.40 -1.76 4.33
CA ASN A 75 -4.51 -2.15 5.18
C ASN A 75 -5.02 -3.48 4.62
N GLU A 76 -4.73 -4.59 5.29
CA GLU A 76 -5.21 -5.90 4.85
C GLU A 76 -6.72 -5.79 4.60
N PRO A 77 -7.23 -6.03 3.37
CA PRO A 77 -8.61 -6.42 3.27
C PRO A 77 -8.73 -7.69 4.12
N PRO A 78 -9.74 -7.80 5.00
CA PRO A 78 -9.88 -8.98 5.85
C PRO A 78 -9.83 -10.17 4.92
N ALA A 79 -8.79 -11.00 5.07
CA ALA A 79 -8.49 -12.08 4.16
C ALA A 79 -9.80 -12.76 3.77
N GLU A 80 -10.20 -12.63 2.50
CA GLU A 80 -11.12 -13.61 1.94
C GLU A 80 -10.36 -14.91 2.10
N GLN A 81 -10.77 -15.62 3.16
CA GLN A 81 -10.30 -16.92 3.54
C GLN A 81 -10.20 -17.70 2.24
N ALA A 82 -8.97 -18.01 1.82
CA ALA A 82 -8.76 -19.02 0.81
C ALA A 82 -9.44 -20.26 1.38
N ASP A 83 -10.63 -20.56 0.85
CA ASP A 83 -11.42 -21.74 1.16
C ASP A 83 -10.43 -22.90 1.23
N PRO A 84 -10.24 -23.57 2.40
CA PRO A 84 -9.55 -24.84 2.40
C PRO A 84 -10.49 -25.78 1.65
N ALA A 85 -10.29 -25.87 0.33
CA ALA A 85 -10.95 -26.83 -0.51
C ALA A 85 -10.75 -28.20 0.14
N ILE A 86 -11.85 -28.72 0.67
CA ILE A 86 -11.96 -30.08 1.17
C ILE A 86 -11.54 -31.04 0.05
N SER A 87 -10.58 -31.91 0.34
CA SER A 87 -10.34 -33.26 -0.23
C SER A 87 -9.08 -33.79 0.47
N ASP A 88 -9.02 -34.92 1.17
CA ASP A 88 -9.73 -36.22 1.14
C ASP A 88 -9.75 -36.80 2.58
#